data_AF-A0A7V3I6H5-F1
#
_entry.id   AF-A0A7V3I6H5-F1
#
_cell.length_a   1.000
_cell.length_b   1.000
_cell.length_c   1.000
_cell.angle_alpha   90.00
_cell.angle_beta   90.00
_cell.angle_gamma   90.00
#
_symmetry.space_group_name_H-M   'P 1'
#
loop_
_entity.id
_entity.type
_entity.pdbx_description
1 polymer ?
#
loop_
_entity_poly.entity_id
_entity_poly.type
_entity_poly.pdbx_seq_one_letter_code
_entity_poly.pdbx_strand_id
1 'polypeptide(L)'
;TPEKQVIRQTERDSAVWTDDSVEVFVNTDGLGYPYYHLVANAAGVRYDAASSAEHPMDASWNGEWQVRTKRGSDRWIAELRVPFATLGIGEAPAGRMWLCNFARNDHAAQIRDAYGDKWWDISSYGYGAGGGLHVPAKFRPVVFACD
;
A
#
# COMPACT_ATOMS: atom_id res chain seq x y z
N THR A 1 13.84 -0.34 -15.70
CA THR A 1 13.62 0.67 -16.75
C THR A 1 12.13 0.88 -16.94
N PRO A 2 11.66 2.05 -17.40
CA PRO A 2 10.26 2.39 -17.40
C PRO A 2 9.44 1.53 -18.35
N GLU A 3 10.04 1.12 -19.45
CA GLU A 3 9.45 0.20 -20.43
C GLU A 3 9.22 -1.20 -19.86
N LYS A 4 9.91 -1.56 -18.77
CA LYS A 4 9.69 -2.85 -18.10
C LYS A 4 8.52 -2.81 -17.14
N GLN A 5 7.99 -1.65 -16.76
CA GLN A 5 6.91 -1.64 -15.78
C GLN A 5 5.66 -2.34 -16.31
N VAL A 6 5.14 -3.26 -15.50
CA VAL A 6 3.87 -3.91 -15.72
C VAL A 6 2.76 -2.96 -15.28
N ILE A 7 1.99 -2.48 -16.26
CA ILE A 7 0.85 -1.58 -16.07
C ILE A 7 -0.30 -2.09 -16.95
N ARG A 8 -1.13 -2.97 -16.39
CA ARG A 8 -2.30 -3.58 -17.04
C ARG A 8 -3.60 -2.94 -16.56
N GLN A 9 -3.61 -2.48 -15.32
CA GLN A 9 -4.78 -1.90 -14.67
C GLN A 9 -4.88 -0.42 -14.99
N THR A 10 -6.00 -0.01 -15.58
CA THR A 10 -6.26 1.38 -16.01
C THR A 10 -7.43 2.04 -15.29
N GLU A 11 -8.21 1.26 -14.54
CA GLU A 11 -9.44 1.71 -13.88
C GLU A 11 -9.25 1.77 -12.37
N ARG A 12 -9.83 2.79 -11.73
CA ARG A 12 -9.87 2.88 -10.27
C ARG A 12 -10.55 1.64 -9.69
N ASP A 13 -10.04 1.16 -8.57
CA ASP A 13 -10.54 0.02 -7.80
C ASP A 13 -10.51 -1.35 -8.53
N SER A 14 -9.80 -1.42 -9.67
CA SER A 14 -9.40 -2.69 -10.28
C SER A 14 -8.33 -3.41 -9.43
N ALA A 15 -7.82 -4.56 -9.91
CA ALA A 15 -6.81 -5.34 -9.21
C ALA A 15 -5.40 -4.70 -9.31
N VAL A 16 -5.25 -3.45 -8.88
CA VAL A 16 -4.06 -2.60 -9.07
C VAL A 16 -2.77 -3.24 -8.50
N TRP A 17 -2.88 -4.07 -7.46
CA TRP A 17 -1.76 -4.82 -6.88
C TRP A 17 -1.14 -5.88 -7.81
N THR A 18 -1.80 -6.20 -8.93
CA THR A 18 -1.28 -7.12 -9.97
C THR A 18 -0.34 -6.46 -10.98
N ASP A 19 -0.13 -5.16 -10.84
CA ASP A 19 0.84 -4.33 -11.56
C ASP A 19 2.02 -3.96 -10.67
N ASP A 20 3.07 -3.39 -11.26
CA ASP A 20 4.08 -2.69 -10.48
C ASP A 20 3.43 -1.55 -9.69
N SER A 21 3.46 -1.71 -8.37
CA SER A 21 2.64 -0.92 -7.47
C SER A 21 3.30 -0.73 -6.12
N VAL A 22 2.86 0.32 -5.44
CA VAL A 22 3.11 0.54 -4.03
C VAL A 22 1.80 0.37 -3.27
N GLU A 23 1.88 -0.21 -2.08
CA GLU A 23 0.75 -0.38 -1.18
C GLU A 23 1.06 0.25 0.18
N VAL A 24 0.09 0.93 0.75
CA VAL A 24 0.17 1.54 2.08
C VAL A 24 -0.97 1.01 2.92
N PHE A 25 -0.60 0.48 4.09
CA PHE A 25 -1.53 -0.02 5.09
C PHE A 25 -1.44 0.87 6.32
N VAL A 26 -2.58 1.34 6.84
CA VAL A 26 -2.60 2.28 7.98
C VAL A 26 -3.66 1.87 9.00
N ASN A 27 -3.22 1.57 10.22
CA ASN A 27 -4.06 1.41 11.39
C ASN A 27 -3.75 2.56 12.37
N THR A 28 -4.75 3.40 12.63
CA THR A 28 -4.57 4.72 13.28
C THR A 28 -4.64 4.68 14.81
N ASP A 29 -5.02 3.56 15.41
CA ASP A 29 -5.14 3.36 16.86
C ASP A 29 -4.10 2.39 17.46
N GLY A 30 -3.35 1.69 16.60
CA GLY A 30 -2.33 0.72 17.02
C GLY A 30 -2.90 -0.63 17.48
N LEU A 31 -4.18 -0.90 17.26
CA LEU A 31 -4.86 -2.14 17.69
C LEU A 31 -4.95 -3.20 16.58
N GLY A 32 -4.47 -2.89 15.38
CA GLY A 32 -4.41 -3.79 14.22
C GLY A 32 -5.63 -3.71 13.30
N TYR A 33 -6.84 -3.60 13.86
CA TYR A 33 -8.08 -3.35 13.11
C TYR A 33 -8.87 -2.19 13.76
N PRO A 34 -9.57 -1.35 12.98
CA PRO A 34 -9.62 -1.32 11.52
C PRO A 34 -8.31 -0.78 10.91
N TYR A 35 -8.05 -1.11 9.66
CA TYR A 35 -6.97 -0.52 8.88
C TYR A 35 -7.41 -0.18 7.46
N TYR A 36 -6.77 0.82 6.88
CA TYR A 36 -6.96 1.26 5.49
C TYR A 36 -5.90 0.64 4.60
N HIS A 37 -6.29 0.25 3.38
CA HIS A 37 -5.40 -0.26 2.34
C HIS A 37 -5.48 0.66 1.12
N LEU A 38 -4.36 1.26 0.75
CA LEU A 38 -4.24 2.20 -0.36
C LEU A 38 -3.21 1.65 -1.34
N VAL A 39 -3.55 1.53 -2.61
CA VAL A 39 -2.67 0.97 -3.64
C VAL A 39 -2.57 1.91 -4.82
N ALA A 40 -1.37 2.13 -5.35
CA ALA A 40 -1.15 2.86 -6.58
C ALA A 40 -0.17 2.13 -7.49
N ASN A 41 -0.52 1.94 -8.77
CA ASN A 41 0.42 1.44 -9.77
C ASN A 41 1.29 2.56 -10.38
N ALA A 42 2.26 2.19 -11.20
CA ALA A 42 3.17 3.14 -11.84
C ALA A 42 2.49 4.16 -12.79
N ALA A 43 1.25 3.92 -13.22
CA ALA A 43 0.43 4.88 -13.97
C ALA A 43 -0.42 5.81 -13.09
N GLY A 44 -0.38 5.64 -11.76
CA GLY A 44 -1.18 6.42 -10.82
C GLY A 44 -2.63 5.96 -10.72
N VAL A 45 -2.96 4.77 -11.22
CA VAL A 45 -4.25 4.14 -11.00
C VAL A 45 -4.32 3.70 -9.54
N ARG A 46 -5.46 3.94 -8.90
CA ARG A 46 -5.66 3.77 -7.47
C ARG A 46 -6.65 2.67 -7.17
N TYR A 47 -6.37 1.89 -6.15
CA TYR A 47 -7.36 1.06 -5.44
C TYR A 47 -7.34 1.47 -3.97
N ASP A 48 -8.50 1.45 -3.32
CA ASP A 48 -8.54 1.53 -1.87
C ASP A 48 -9.65 0.69 -1.24
N ALA A 49 -9.45 0.40 0.03
CA ALA A 49 -10.38 -0.34 0.85
C ALA A 49 -10.14 -0.07 2.34
N ALA A 50 -11.14 -0.36 3.16
CA ALA A 50 -11.03 -0.35 4.62
C ALA A 50 -11.37 -1.73 5.18
N SER A 51 -10.67 -2.17 6.22
CA SER A 51 -11.05 -3.37 6.97
C SER A 51 -11.89 -3.02 8.19
N SER A 52 -12.68 -3.97 8.66
CA SER A 52 -13.32 -3.96 9.98
C SER A 52 -13.05 -5.28 10.70
N ALA A 53 -13.51 -5.38 11.95
CA ALA A 53 -13.46 -6.64 12.69
C ALA A 53 -14.32 -7.74 12.05
N GLU A 54 -15.43 -7.36 11.40
CA GLU A 54 -16.35 -8.29 10.74
C GLU A 54 -16.04 -8.51 9.26
N HIS A 55 -15.44 -7.53 8.59
CA HIS A 55 -15.15 -7.55 7.15
C HIS A 55 -13.65 -7.34 6.92
N PRO A 56 -12.90 -8.40 6.54
CA PRO A 56 -11.46 -8.30 6.42
C PRO A 56 -11.00 -7.29 5.36
N MET A 57 -11.84 -6.99 4.36
CA MET A 57 -11.62 -5.91 3.39
C MET A 57 -12.93 -5.47 2.73
N ASP A 58 -13.33 -4.21 2.95
CA ASP A 58 -14.43 -3.52 2.28
C ASP A 58 -13.87 -2.61 1.18
N ALA A 59 -13.95 -3.09 -0.07
CA ALA A 59 -13.54 -2.37 -1.27
C ALA A 59 -14.56 -1.32 -1.75
N SER A 60 -15.68 -1.13 -1.03
CA SER A 60 -16.63 -0.05 -1.31
C SER A 60 -16.25 1.26 -0.61
N TRP A 61 -15.38 1.19 0.39
CA TRP A 61 -14.76 2.39 0.97
C TRP A 61 -14.01 3.17 -0.12
N ASN A 62 -14.20 4.49 -0.14
CA ASN A 62 -13.72 5.33 -1.23
C ASN A 62 -13.14 6.63 -0.63
N GLY A 63 -11.92 6.54 -0.13
CA GLY A 63 -11.29 7.63 0.61
C GLY A 63 -10.80 8.78 -0.27
N GLU A 64 -10.80 10.00 0.28
CA GLU A 64 -10.17 11.16 -0.36
C GLU A 64 -8.65 11.15 -0.17
N TRP A 65 -7.89 10.64 -1.13
CA TRP A 65 -6.42 10.70 -1.14
C TRP A 65 -5.89 10.90 -2.55
N GLN A 66 -4.65 11.34 -2.70
CA GLN A 66 -4.07 11.65 -4.01
C GLN A 66 -2.78 10.87 -4.22
N VAL A 67 -2.51 10.53 -5.48
CA VAL A 67 -1.22 10.01 -5.91
C VAL A 67 -0.73 10.75 -7.14
N ARG A 68 0.57 11.02 -7.20
CA ARG A 68 1.26 11.40 -8.43
C ARG A 68 2.38 10.42 -8.70
N THR A 69 2.54 10.02 -9.96
CA THR A 69 3.63 9.14 -10.37
C THR A 69 4.54 9.80 -11.38
N LYS A 70 5.81 9.41 -11.36
CA LYS A 70 6.82 9.81 -12.35
C LYS A 70 7.63 8.59 -12.77
N ARG A 71 7.64 8.30 -14.06
CA ARG A 71 8.46 7.24 -14.66
C ARG A 71 9.75 7.85 -15.22
N GLY A 72 10.89 7.42 -14.69
CA GLY A 72 12.24 7.76 -15.17
C GLY A 72 12.87 6.56 -15.87
N SER A 73 14.06 6.73 -16.47
CA SER A 73 14.73 5.72 -17.30
C SER A 73 15.17 4.44 -16.57
N ASP A 74 15.37 4.51 -15.26
CA ASP A 74 15.79 3.39 -14.42
C ASP A 74 14.75 2.99 -13.37
N ARG A 75 13.92 3.95 -12.92
CA ARG A 75 12.98 3.82 -11.81
C ARG A 75 11.62 4.45 -12.10
N TRP A 76 10.66 4.21 -11.23
CA TRP A 76 9.47 5.04 -11.12
C TRP A 76 9.30 5.50 -9.67
N ILE A 77 8.55 6.58 -9.47
CA ILE A 77 8.30 7.19 -8.16
C ILE A 77 6.78 7.36 -8.02
N ALA A 78 6.25 7.01 -6.86
CA ALA A 78 4.91 7.40 -6.41
C ALA A 78 5.03 8.35 -5.23
N GLU A 79 4.24 9.43 -5.25
CA GLU A 79 4.06 10.33 -4.12
C GLU A 79 2.58 10.33 -3.73
N LEU A 80 2.29 9.94 -2.49
CA LEU A 80 0.93 9.82 -1.97
C LEU A 80 0.68 10.93 -0.95
N ARG A 81 -0.49 11.58 -1.07
CA ARG A 81 -1.01 12.52 -0.09
C ARG A 81 -2.29 11.94 0.51
N VAL A 82 -2.25 11.65 1.81
CA VAL A 82 -3.38 11.13 2.57
C VAL A 82 -3.75 12.14 3.67
N PRO A 83 -4.84 12.91 3.51
CA PRO A 83 -5.37 13.75 4.57
C PRO A 83 -5.72 12.92 5.82
N PHE A 84 -5.46 13.44 7.02
CA PHE A 84 -5.83 12.75 8.26
C PHE A 84 -7.33 12.49 8.37
N ALA A 85 -8.16 13.43 7.92
CA ALA A 85 -9.61 13.29 7.91
C ALA A 85 -10.10 12.11 7.08
N THR A 86 -9.37 11.73 6.02
CA THR A 86 -9.65 10.53 5.21
C THR A 86 -9.60 9.27 6.05
N LEU A 87 -8.72 9.25 7.07
CA LEU A 87 -8.53 8.13 7.99
C LEU A 87 -9.35 8.29 9.28
N GLY A 88 -10.35 9.18 9.29
CA GLY A 88 -11.18 9.46 10.47
C GLY A 88 -10.47 10.26 11.57
N ILE A 89 -9.34 10.88 11.26
CA ILE A 89 -8.52 11.60 12.24
C ILE A 89 -8.73 13.12 12.09
N GLY A 90 -9.35 13.74 13.10
CA GLY A 90 -9.73 15.15 13.08
C GLY A 90 -8.59 16.13 13.40
N GLU A 91 -7.53 15.69 14.08
CA GLU A 91 -6.41 16.53 14.52
C GLU A 91 -5.08 15.87 14.16
N ALA A 92 -4.01 16.66 14.03
CA ALA A 92 -2.69 16.12 13.76
C ALA A 92 -2.31 15.08 14.83
N PRO A 93 -1.86 13.87 14.45
CA PRO A 93 -1.62 12.77 15.39
C PRO A 93 -0.28 12.93 16.15
N ALA A 94 0.10 14.16 16.54
CA ALA A 94 1.35 14.44 17.24
C ALA A 94 1.50 13.58 18.50
N GLY A 95 2.65 12.93 18.64
CA GLY A 95 2.93 11.99 19.73
C GLY A 95 2.19 10.65 19.67
N ARG A 96 1.33 10.43 18.67
CA ARG A 96 0.61 9.15 18.50
C ARG A 96 1.47 8.16 17.73
N MET A 97 1.26 6.89 18.04
CA MET A 97 1.82 5.76 17.30
C MET A 97 0.73 5.14 16.44
N TRP A 98 1.00 4.97 15.16
CA TRP A 98 0.20 4.16 14.24
C TRP A 98 0.92 2.86 13.92
N LEU A 99 0.16 1.85 13.50
CA LEU A 99 0.74 0.67 12.88
C LEU A 99 0.58 0.77 11.37
N CYS A 100 1.70 0.75 10.65
CA CYS A 100 1.71 0.88 9.19
C CYS A 100 2.47 -0.26 8.52
N ASN A 101 2.15 -0.51 7.26
CA ASN A 101 3.01 -1.26 6.36
C ASN A 101 3.12 -0.55 5.02
N PHE A 102 4.29 -0.67 4.40
CA PHE A 102 4.59 -0.10 3.10
C PHE A 102 5.13 -1.23 2.26
N ALA A 103 4.47 -1.53 1.15
CA ALA A 103 4.85 -2.63 0.27
C ALA A 103 5.10 -2.13 -1.15
N ARG A 104 5.91 -2.89 -1.87
CA ARG A 104 6.16 -2.74 -3.30
C ARG A 104 5.97 -4.09 -3.96
N ASN A 105 5.13 -4.14 -4.99
CA ASN A 105 5.04 -5.25 -5.92
C ASN A 105 5.89 -4.93 -7.16
N ASP A 106 6.73 -5.88 -7.57
CA ASP A 106 7.63 -5.80 -8.72
C ASP A 106 7.32 -6.89 -9.73
N HIS A 107 6.22 -6.75 -10.45
CA HIS A 107 5.82 -7.72 -11.48
C HIS A 107 6.69 -7.61 -12.74
N ALA A 108 7.53 -6.59 -12.84
CA ALA A 108 8.55 -6.46 -13.88
C ALA A 108 9.82 -7.28 -13.59
N ALA A 109 10.04 -7.70 -12.35
CA ALA A 109 11.19 -8.50 -11.99
C ALA A 109 11.08 -9.90 -12.63
N GLN A 110 12.16 -10.32 -13.30
CA GLN A 110 12.29 -11.69 -13.83
C GLN A 110 12.63 -12.70 -12.71
N ILE A 111 12.38 -12.34 -11.45
CA ILE A 111 12.66 -13.20 -10.30
C ILE A 111 11.72 -14.41 -10.32
N ARG A 112 10.46 -14.27 -10.76
CA ARG A 112 9.60 -15.42 -11.07
C ARG A 112 10.18 -16.34 -12.13
N ASP A 113 10.80 -15.81 -13.18
CA ASP A 113 11.44 -16.64 -14.21
C ASP A 113 12.65 -17.41 -13.63
N ALA A 114 13.36 -16.81 -12.67
CA ALA A 114 14.54 -17.41 -12.04
C ALA A 114 14.23 -18.39 -10.90
N TYR A 115 13.14 -18.19 -10.15
CA TYR A 115 12.86 -18.91 -8.90
C TYR A 115 11.47 -19.57 -8.84
N GLY A 116 10.63 -19.39 -9.86
CA GLY A 116 9.31 -20.01 -10.02
C GLY A 116 8.18 -19.29 -9.26
N ASP A 117 6.94 -19.74 -9.50
CA ASP A 117 5.68 -19.11 -9.02
C ASP A 117 5.50 -19.04 -7.49
N LYS A 118 6.44 -19.60 -6.72
CA LYS A 118 6.41 -19.56 -5.24
C LYS A 118 7.05 -18.28 -4.67
N TRP A 119 7.68 -17.47 -5.51
CA TRP A 119 8.27 -16.20 -5.11
C TRP A 119 7.36 -15.06 -5.51
N TRP A 120 6.90 -14.34 -4.50
CA TRP A 120 6.19 -13.07 -4.68
C TRP A 120 7.26 -11.99 -4.80
N ASP A 121 7.22 -11.22 -5.88
CA ASP A 121 8.13 -10.09 -6.09
C ASP A 121 7.70 -8.90 -5.23
N ILE A 122 7.62 -9.14 -3.93
CA ILE A 122 7.08 -8.24 -2.92
C ILE A 122 8.17 -7.95 -1.90
N SER A 123 8.37 -6.68 -1.66
CA SER A 123 9.14 -6.18 -0.51
C SER A 123 8.24 -5.34 0.37
N SER A 124 8.38 -5.42 1.69
CA SER A 124 7.59 -4.58 2.59
C SER A 124 8.30 -4.24 3.90
N TYR A 125 7.92 -3.12 4.52
CA TYR A 125 8.46 -2.69 5.81
C TYR A 125 8.12 -3.68 6.93
N GLY A 126 6.92 -4.25 6.88
CA GLY A 126 6.43 -5.30 7.77
C GLY A 126 6.81 -6.71 7.35
N TYR A 127 7.78 -6.91 6.45
CA TYR A 127 8.07 -8.24 5.90
C TYR A 127 8.42 -9.25 7.00
N GLY A 128 7.92 -10.48 6.83
CA GLY A 128 8.15 -11.62 7.72
C GLY A 128 7.76 -12.93 7.05
N ALA A 129 8.42 -14.03 7.42
CA ALA A 129 8.27 -15.34 6.79
C ALA A 129 6.82 -15.84 6.82
N GLY A 130 6.29 -16.24 5.66
CA GLY A 130 4.95 -16.84 5.48
C GLY A 130 3.78 -15.86 5.63
N GLY A 131 2.76 -15.94 4.78
CA GLY A 131 1.54 -15.11 4.84
C GLY A 131 1.60 -13.80 4.01
N GLY A 132 0.43 -13.19 3.75
CA GLY A 132 0.28 -12.03 2.88
C GLY A 132 0.52 -10.66 3.54
N LEU A 133 0.22 -9.59 2.81
CA LEU A 133 0.35 -8.20 3.27
C LEU A 133 -0.76 -7.77 4.25
N HIS A 134 -1.93 -8.43 4.19
CA HIS A 134 -3.11 -8.18 5.01
C HIS A 134 -3.06 -8.84 6.40
N VAL A 135 -1.92 -8.72 7.09
CA VAL A 135 -1.73 -9.28 8.42
C VAL A 135 -1.33 -8.16 9.37
N PRO A 136 -2.26 -7.53 10.10
CA PRO A 136 -1.94 -6.36 10.92
C PRO A 136 -0.88 -6.59 12.00
N ALA A 137 -0.74 -7.83 12.50
CA ALA A 137 0.35 -8.21 13.40
C ALA A 137 1.76 -8.04 12.79
N LYS A 138 1.86 -7.88 11.46
CA LYS A 138 3.11 -7.57 10.75
C LYS A 138 3.31 -6.08 10.52
N PHE A 139 2.31 -5.25 10.76
CA PHE A 139 2.45 -3.80 10.66
C PHE A 139 3.42 -3.31 11.74
N ARG A 140 4.10 -2.22 11.44
CA ARG A 140 5.21 -1.71 12.23
C ARG A 140 4.90 -0.30 12.74
N PRO A 141 5.39 0.06 13.93
CA PRO A 141 5.16 1.39 14.51
C PRO A 141 5.66 2.52 13.61
N VAL A 142 4.80 3.52 13.40
CA VAL A 142 5.16 4.86 12.91
C VAL A 142 4.75 5.83 14.00
N VAL A 143 5.72 6.57 14.54
CA VAL A 143 5.50 7.56 15.60
C VAL A 143 5.57 8.95 14.99
N PHE A 144 4.52 9.73 15.18
CA PHE A 144 4.50 11.13 14.78
C PHE A 144 5.18 11.96 15.85
N ALA A 145 6.18 12.75 15.45
CA ALA A 145 6.89 13.62 16.38
C ALA A 145 5.92 14.62 17.05
N CYS A 146 6.22 14.97 18.30
CA CYS A 146 5.71 16.20 18.89
C CYS A 146 6.60 17.34 18.40
N ASP A 147 5.98 18.42 17.93
CA ASP A 147 6.69 19.68 17.68
C ASP A 147 7.15 20.32 19.00
#